data_AF-A0A523IJD0-F1
#
_entry.id   AF-A0A523IJD0-F1
#
_cell.length_a   1.000
_cell.length_b   1.000
_cell.length_c   1.000
_cell.angle_alpha   90.00
_cell.angle_beta   90.00
_cell.angle_gamma   90.00
#
_symmetry.space_group_name_H-M   'P 1'
#
loop_
_entity.id
_entity.type
_entity.pdbx_description
1 polymer ?
#
loop_
_entity_poly.entity_id
_entity_poly.type
_entity_poly.pdbx_seq_one_letter_code
_entity_poly.pdbx_strand_id
1 'polypeptide(L)'
;MTSTKQSDKLVTVKDQEVFKLVSDIGEDLRTSVRDGAFSRLEWYRDRLDRLTGAYMYLSDKYRRTKVARANNEVAEYVGIRSTWNEGKFVSAVAERQARNAIASWAEAEHVFEGYLEAANQGILTLKKSLEIEVIDKQIEAKK
;
A
#
# COMPACT_ATOMS: atom_id res chain seq x y z
N MET A 1 16.65 -3.90 21.78
CA MET A 1 16.75 -3.07 20.56
C MET A 1 16.98 -3.99 19.36
N THR A 2 15.92 -4.51 18.73
CA THR A 2 16.06 -5.41 17.55
C THR A 2 14.88 -5.39 16.58
N SER A 3 13.83 -4.59 16.81
CA SER A 3 12.61 -4.65 15.98
C SER A 3 12.78 -4.05 14.57
N THR A 4 13.73 -3.12 14.38
CA THR A 4 13.81 -2.33 13.13
C THR A 4 14.47 -3.08 11.96
N LYS A 5 15.19 -4.18 12.19
CA LYS A 5 15.94 -4.87 11.10
C LYS A 5 15.17 -5.98 10.38
N GLN A 6 13.97 -6.33 10.84
CA GLN A 6 13.22 -7.48 10.28
C GLN A 6 12.16 -7.05 9.26
N SER A 7 11.59 -5.84 9.39
CA SER A 7 10.66 -5.28 8.39
C SER A 7 11.36 -5.00 7.05
N ASP A 8 12.64 -4.61 7.08
CA ASP A 8 13.51 -4.45 5.90
C ASP A 8 13.66 -5.72 5.04
N LYS A 9 13.32 -6.92 5.57
CA LYS A 9 13.33 -8.16 4.78
C LYS A 9 12.02 -8.40 4.01
N LEU A 10 10.92 -7.78 4.41
CA LEU A 10 9.58 -8.00 3.84
C LEU A 10 9.24 -6.97 2.76
N VAL A 11 9.81 -5.77 2.87
CA VAL A 11 9.75 -4.72 1.86
C VAL A 11 11.00 -4.79 0.99
N THR A 12 10.85 -5.07 -0.30
CA THR A 12 11.97 -5.18 -1.24
C THR A 12 12.36 -3.81 -1.82
N VAL A 13 13.55 -3.72 -2.41
CA VAL A 13 14.01 -2.50 -3.13
C VAL A 13 13.01 -2.07 -4.19
N LYS A 14 12.45 -3.02 -4.95
CA LYS A 14 11.41 -2.74 -5.94
C LYS A 14 10.13 -2.17 -5.31
N ASP A 15 9.76 -2.63 -4.11
CA ASP A 15 8.60 -2.08 -3.40
C ASP A 15 8.84 -0.61 -3.03
N GLN A 16 10.06 -0.27 -2.58
CA GLN A 16 10.46 1.10 -2.28
C GLN A 16 10.46 2.01 -3.52
N GLU A 17 10.87 1.49 -4.68
CA GLU A 17 10.78 2.24 -5.94
C GLU A 17 9.33 2.57 -6.31
N VAL A 18 8.41 1.62 -6.11
CA VAL A 18 6.97 1.85 -6.34
C VAL A 18 6.39 2.82 -5.32
N PHE A 19 6.77 2.72 -4.05
CA PHE A 19 6.40 3.69 -3.02
C PHE A 19 6.82 5.10 -3.39
N LYS A 20 8.07 5.26 -3.85
CA LYS A 20 8.58 6.54 -4.32
C LYS A 20 7.77 7.08 -5.49
N LEU A 21 7.44 6.25 -6.47
CA LEU A 21 6.59 6.65 -7.60
C LEU A 21 5.22 7.18 -7.13
N VAL A 22 4.58 6.51 -6.17
CA VAL A 22 3.29 6.95 -5.62
C VAL A 22 3.45 8.28 -4.88
N SER A 23 4.50 8.43 -4.08
CA SER A 23 4.80 9.67 -3.36
C SER A 23 5.11 10.84 -4.30
N ASP A 24 5.94 10.62 -5.32
CA ASP A 24 6.32 11.64 -6.30
C ASP A 24 5.08 12.13 -7.06
N ILE A 25 4.21 11.23 -7.53
CA ILE A 25 2.95 11.62 -8.20
C ILE A 25 2.00 12.33 -7.23
N GLY A 26 1.95 11.92 -5.97
CA GLY A 26 1.15 12.59 -4.93
C GLY A 26 1.63 14.03 -4.67
N GLU A 27 2.95 14.26 -4.68
CA GLU A 27 3.53 15.60 -4.54
C GLU A 27 3.30 16.46 -5.79
N ASP A 28 3.48 15.86 -6.96
CA ASP A 28 3.13 16.49 -8.24
C ASP A 28 1.68 16.95 -8.23
N LEU A 29 0.73 16.10 -7.83
CA LEU A 29 -0.69 16.46 -7.74
C LEU A 29 -0.94 17.61 -6.76
N ARG A 30 -0.24 17.64 -5.63
CA ARG A 30 -0.38 18.70 -4.63
C ARG A 30 0.11 20.06 -5.15
N THR A 31 1.19 20.06 -5.92
CA THR A 31 1.83 21.27 -6.44
C THR A 31 1.18 21.76 -7.74
N SER A 32 0.84 20.85 -8.66
CA SER A 32 0.20 21.15 -9.95
C SER A 32 -1.16 21.85 -9.80
N VAL A 33 -1.92 21.51 -8.74
CA VAL A 33 -3.20 22.15 -8.42
C VAL A 33 -3.01 23.63 -8.08
N ARG A 34 -1.85 24.04 -7.54
CA ARG A 34 -1.57 25.44 -7.17
C ARG A 34 -1.16 26.31 -8.36
N ASP A 35 -0.51 25.74 -9.36
CA ASP A 35 0.13 26.52 -10.44
C ASP A 35 -0.77 26.69 -11.68
N GLY A 36 -2.02 26.20 -11.65
CA GLY A 36 -2.96 26.35 -12.76
C GLY A 36 -2.56 25.57 -14.02
N ALA A 37 -1.59 24.65 -13.92
CA ALA A 37 -1.04 23.89 -15.03
C ALA A 37 -1.91 22.67 -15.41
N PHE A 38 -3.22 22.89 -15.57
CA PHE A 38 -4.22 21.87 -15.92
C PHE A 38 -4.29 21.57 -17.43
N SER A 39 -3.28 21.90 -18.24
CA SER A 39 -3.46 21.98 -19.70
C SER A 39 -2.84 20.85 -20.53
N ARG A 40 -2.46 19.71 -19.94
CA ARG A 40 -1.89 18.59 -20.71
C ARG A 40 -2.60 17.28 -20.40
N LEU A 41 -3.61 16.97 -21.21
CA LEU A 41 -4.28 15.66 -21.24
C LEU A 41 -3.31 14.47 -21.17
N GLU A 42 -2.18 14.57 -21.87
CA GLU A 42 -1.11 13.55 -21.88
C GLU A 42 -0.45 13.38 -20.51
N TRP A 43 -0.29 14.46 -19.75
CA TRP A 43 0.23 14.42 -18.39
C TRP A 43 -0.71 13.64 -17.48
N TYR A 44 -2.03 13.94 -17.52
CA TYR A 44 -3.02 13.21 -16.72
C TYR A 44 -3.05 11.71 -17.05
N ARG A 45 -3.00 11.36 -18.34
CA ARG A 45 -3.00 9.97 -18.80
C ARG A 45 -1.75 9.21 -18.32
N ASP A 46 -0.57 9.79 -18.49
CA ASP A 46 0.69 9.18 -18.04
C ASP A 46 0.66 8.89 -16.53
N ARG A 47 0.24 9.86 -15.71
CA ARG A 47 0.19 9.67 -14.25
C ARG A 47 -0.86 8.64 -13.85
N LEU A 48 -2.01 8.62 -14.55
CA LEU A 48 -3.08 7.65 -14.30
C LEU A 48 -2.62 6.22 -14.60
N ASP A 49 -1.93 6.02 -15.73
CA ASP A 49 -1.40 4.71 -16.11
C ASP A 49 -0.33 4.24 -15.11
N ARG A 50 0.58 5.12 -14.72
CA ARG A 50 1.63 4.82 -13.73
C ARG A 50 1.06 4.49 -12.36
N LEU A 51 0.11 5.26 -11.85
CA LEU A 51 -0.56 4.95 -10.58
C LEU A 51 -1.39 3.66 -10.65
N THR A 52 -2.04 3.39 -11.78
CA THR A 52 -2.78 2.14 -11.97
C THR A 52 -1.84 0.93 -11.94
N GLY A 53 -0.70 1.02 -12.62
CA GLY A 53 0.34 -0.01 -12.56
C GLY A 53 0.89 -0.21 -11.14
N ALA A 54 1.16 0.88 -10.42
CA ALA A 54 1.57 0.83 -9.03
C ALA A 54 0.50 0.18 -8.13
N TYR A 55 -0.76 0.58 -8.28
CA TYR A 55 -1.89 0.01 -7.54
C TYR A 55 -2.00 -1.50 -7.76
N MET A 56 -1.93 -1.97 -9.01
CA MET A 56 -2.00 -3.41 -9.31
C MET A 56 -0.84 -4.18 -8.66
N TYR A 57 0.38 -3.65 -8.74
CA TYR A 57 1.55 -4.25 -8.12
C TYR A 57 1.41 -4.32 -6.58
N LEU A 58 1.03 -3.20 -5.96
CA LEU A 58 0.85 -3.10 -4.51
C LEU A 58 -0.30 -3.96 -4.00
N SER A 59 -1.38 -4.10 -4.77
CA SER A 59 -2.53 -4.94 -4.42
C SER A 59 -2.14 -6.41 -4.31
N ASP A 60 -1.38 -6.92 -5.27
CA ASP A 60 -0.90 -8.31 -5.20
C ASP A 60 0.09 -8.50 -4.04
N LYS A 61 0.99 -7.53 -3.81
CA LYS A 61 1.90 -7.54 -2.66
C LYS A 61 1.18 -7.55 -1.32
N TYR A 62 0.24 -6.63 -1.11
CA TYR A 62 -0.58 -6.56 0.10
C TYR A 62 -1.28 -7.90 0.36
N ARG A 63 -1.94 -8.47 -0.66
CA ARG A 63 -2.63 -9.76 -0.54
C ARG A 63 -1.67 -10.89 -0.15
N ARG A 64 -0.50 -10.99 -0.80
CA ARG A 64 0.50 -12.02 -0.47
C ARG A 64 1.03 -11.86 0.95
N THR A 65 1.34 -10.63 1.36
CA THR A 65 1.81 -10.33 2.73
C THR A 65 0.74 -10.70 3.76
N LYS A 66 -0.53 -10.39 3.51
CA LYS A 66 -1.65 -10.75 4.38
C LYS A 66 -1.83 -12.26 4.55
N VAL A 67 -1.76 -13.01 3.45
CA VAL A 67 -1.81 -14.48 3.49
C VAL A 67 -0.60 -15.06 4.23
N ALA A 68 0.60 -14.56 3.94
CA ALA A 68 1.81 -15.01 4.61
C ALA A 68 1.76 -14.70 6.12
N ARG A 69 1.26 -13.53 6.53
CA ARG A 69 1.06 -13.19 7.94
C ARG A 69 0.14 -14.20 8.63
N ALA A 70 -1.03 -14.46 8.06
CA ALA A 70 -2.00 -15.39 8.64
C ALA A 70 -1.42 -16.80 8.78
N ASN A 71 -0.71 -17.29 7.76
CA ASN A 71 -0.08 -18.61 7.79
C ASN A 71 1.04 -18.69 8.84
N ASN A 72 1.88 -17.67 8.95
CA ASN A 72 2.94 -17.62 9.96
C ASN A 72 2.36 -17.50 11.38
N GLU A 73 1.30 -16.71 11.59
CA GLU A 73 0.65 -16.59 12.89
C GLU A 73 0.10 -17.93 13.38
N VAL A 74 -0.54 -18.69 12.48
CA VAL A 74 -1.01 -20.05 12.79
C VAL A 74 0.18 -20.98 13.08
N ALA A 75 1.24 -20.92 12.29
CA ALA A 75 2.43 -21.75 12.50
C ALA A 75 3.11 -21.47 13.85
N GLU A 76 3.27 -20.20 14.21
CA GLU A 76 3.80 -19.77 15.51
C GLU A 76 2.92 -20.25 16.66
N TYR A 77 1.61 -20.07 16.56
CA TYR A 77 0.68 -20.55 17.59
C TYR A 77 0.74 -22.08 17.76
N VAL A 78 0.78 -22.83 16.66
CA VAL A 78 0.91 -24.31 16.69
C VAL A 78 2.26 -24.73 17.29
N GLY A 79 3.35 -24.04 16.97
CA GLY A 79 4.68 -24.28 17.54
C GLY A 79 4.74 -24.00 19.05
N ILE A 80 4.16 -22.89 19.51
CA ILE A 80 4.05 -22.58 20.94
C ILE A 80 3.21 -23.65 21.65
N ARG A 81 2.10 -24.08 21.04
CA ARG A 81 1.24 -25.12 21.61
C ARG A 81 1.95 -26.47 21.71
N SER A 82 2.77 -26.85 20.72
CA SER A 82 3.44 -28.15 20.67
C SER A 82 4.64 -28.25 21.61
N THR A 83 5.24 -27.13 21.99
CA THR A 83 6.37 -27.07 22.94
C THR A 83 5.92 -27.01 24.40
N TRP A 84 4.62 -26.86 24.65
CA TRP A 84 4.07 -26.74 26.00
C TRP A 84 3.90 -28.11 26.65
N ASN A 85 4.98 -28.60 27.26
CA ASN A 85 5.01 -29.99 27.72
C ASN A 85 4.48 -30.25 29.14
N GLU A 86 4.29 -29.26 30.01
CA GLU A 86 3.78 -29.51 31.37
C GLU A 86 3.13 -28.23 31.94
N GLY A 87 1.81 -28.24 32.16
CA GLY A 87 1.07 -27.14 32.82
C GLY A 87 -0.28 -26.79 32.17
N LYS A 88 -1.03 -25.87 32.80
CA LYS A 88 -2.26 -25.30 32.20
C LYS A 88 -1.86 -24.40 31.02
N PHE A 89 -2.18 -24.82 29.80
CA PHE A 89 -2.04 -23.99 28.61
C PHE A 89 -2.96 -22.77 28.70
N VAL A 90 -2.38 -21.57 28.60
CA VAL A 90 -3.15 -20.31 28.58
C VAL A 90 -3.18 -19.79 27.15
N SER A 91 -4.27 -20.07 26.44
CA SER A 91 -4.42 -19.71 25.02
C SER A 91 -4.16 -18.23 24.74
N ALA A 92 -4.64 -17.33 25.61
CA ALA A 92 -4.45 -15.90 25.47
C ALA A 92 -2.96 -15.48 25.49
N VAL A 93 -2.11 -16.18 26.24
CA VAL A 93 -0.66 -15.91 26.28
C VAL A 93 0.01 -16.39 24.99
N ALA A 94 -0.36 -17.58 24.51
CA ALA A 94 0.16 -18.14 23.27
C ALA A 94 -0.25 -17.30 22.04
N GLU A 95 -1.51 -16.85 21.98
CA GLU A 95 -1.98 -15.94 20.93
C GLU A 95 -1.21 -14.61 20.93
N ARG A 96 -0.95 -14.06 22.11
CA ARG A 96 -0.18 -12.81 22.22
C ARG A 96 1.27 -13.01 21.77
N GLN A 97 1.89 -14.13 22.11
CA GLN A 97 3.25 -14.46 21.68
C GLN A 97 3.33 -14.66 20.17
N ALA A 98 2.40 -15.42 19.58
CA ALA A 98 2.32 -15.60 18.13
C ALA A 98 2.14 -14.26 17.39
N ARG A 99 1.25 -13.39 17.90
CA ARG A 99 1.08 -12.02 17.36
C ARG A 99 2.33 -11.15 17.46
N ASN A 100 3.09 -11.27 18.55
CA ASN A 100 4.35 -10.55 18.69
C ASN A 100 5.41 -11.08 17.71
N ALA A 101 5.44 -12.39 17.46
CA ALA A 101 6.38 -13.02 16.53
C ALA A 101 6.15 -12.56 15.07
N ILE A 102 4.89 -12.26 14.71
CA ILE A 102 4.52 -11.79 13.37
C ILE A 102 4.38 -10.25 13.26
N ALA A 103 4.86 -9.48 14.23
CA ALA A 103 4.69 -8.03 14.25
C ALA A 103 5.29 -7.33 13.00
N SER A 104 6.43 -7.82 12.49
CA SER A 104 7.06 -7.29 11.26
C SER A 104 6.20 -7.50 10.01
N TRP A 105 5.42 -8.58 9.95
CA TRP A 105 4.46 -8.82 8.87
C TRP A 105 3.28 -7.86 8.94
N ALA A 106 2.78 -7.57 10.15
CA ALA A 106 1.72 -6.57 10.34
C ALA A 106 2.20 -5.17 9.93
N GLU A 107 3.43 -4.79 10.29
CA GLU A 107 4.04 -3.53 9.85
C GLU A 107 4.14 -3.45 8.32
N ALA A 108 4.63 -4.51 7.67
CA ALA A 108 4.69 -4.56 6.20
C ALA A 108 3.29 -4.50 5.56
N GLU A 109 2.29 -5.18 6.13
CA GLU A 109 0.89 -5.11 5.66
C GLU A 109 0.38 -3.66 5.69
N HIS A 110 0.57 -2.95 6.81
CA HIS A 110 0.16 -1.55 6.94
C HIS A 110 0.88 -0.62 5.97
N VAL A 111 2.17 -0.83 5.72
CA VAL A 111 2.91 -0.04 4.73
C VAL A 111 2.32 -0.25 3.34
N PHE A 112 2.10 -1.49 2.91
CA PHE A 112 1.50 -1.78 1.61
C PHE A 112 0.08 -1.22 1.50
N GLU A 113 -0.73 -1.34 2.55
CA GLU A 113 -2.09 -0.80 2.62
C GLU A 113 -2.10 0.72 2.44
N GLY A 114 -1.25 1.45 3.18
CA GLY A 114 -1.17 2.90 3.08
C GLY A 114 -0.79 3.39 1.69
N TYR A 115 0.18 2.74 1.03
CA TYR A 115 0.55 3.10 -0.34
C TYR A 115 -0.51 2.67 -1.37
N LEU A 116 -1.22 1.57 -1.14
CA LEU A 116 -2.34 1.14 -1.98
C LEU A 116 -3.49 2.16 -1.92
N GLU A 117 -3.84 2.62 -0.72
CA GLU A 117 -4.85 3.65 -0.52
C GLU A 117 -4.43 4.98 -1.16
N ALA A 118 -3.18 5.40 -0.97
CA ALA A 118 -2.65 6.61 -1.59
C ALA A 118 -2.71 6.56 -3.12
N ALA A 119 -2.30 5.43 -3.72
CA ALA A 119 -2.40 5.22 -5.17
C ALA A 119 -3.85 5.29 -5.66
N ASN A 120 -4.78 4.65 -4.94
CA ASN A 120 -6.20 4.68 -5.29
C ASN A 120 -6.78 6.09 -5.20
N GLN A 121 -6.47 6.85 -4.16
CA GLN A 121 -6.90 8.24 -4.04
C GLN A 121 -6.33 9.10 -5.17
N GLY A 122 -5.05 8.95 -5.50
CA GLY A 122 -4.43 9.64 -6.64
C GLY A 122 -5.12 9.33 -7.97
N ILE A 123 -5.46 8.06 -8.22
CA ILE A 123 -6.23 7.62 -9.40
C ILE A 123 -7.60 8.32 -9.45
N LEU A 124 -8.33 8.35 -8.34
CA LEU A 124 -9.65 8.99 -8.26
C LEU A 124 -9.55 10.49 -8.51
N THR A 125 -8.55 11.16 -7.93
CA THR A 125 -8.28 12.59 -8.16
C THR A 125 -7.99 12.87 -9.63
N LEU A 126 -7.07 12.11 -10.25
CA LEU A 126 -6.71 12.28 -11.66
C LEU A 126 -7.91 12.06 -12.59
N LYS A 127 -8.72 11.02 -12.35
CA LYS A 127 -9.93 10.74 -13.15
C LYS A 127 -10.90 11.92 -13.09
N LYS A 128 -11.15 12.43 -11.89
CA LYS A 128 -12.04 13.59 -11.69
C LYS A 128 -11.51 14.84 -12.40
N SER A 129 -10.21 15.11 -12.32
CA SER A 129 -9.60 16.24 -13.02
C SER A 129 -9.71 16.10 -14.55
N LEU A 130 -9.51 14.90 -15.08
CA LEU A 130 -9.65 14.62 -16.51
C LEU A 130 -11.08 14.84 -17.01
N GLU A 131 -12.08 14.39 -16.24
CA GLU A 131 -13.50 14.58 -16.56
C GLU A 131 -13.86 16.07 -16.66
N ILE A 132 -13.39 16.88 -15.71
CA ILE A 132 -13.59 18.34 -15.70
C ILE A 132 -12.99 18.97 -16.97
N GLU A 133 -11.75 18.63 -17.31
CA GLU A 133 -11.09 19.21 -18.49
C GLU A 133 -11.76 18.82 -19.82
N VAL A 134 -12.29 17.59 -19.92
CA VAL A 134 -13.07 17.16 -21.09
C VAL A 134 -14.38 17.93 -21.20
N ILE A 135 -15.08 18.14 -20.09
CA ILE A 135 -16.32 18.91 -20.05
C ILE A 135 -16.07 20.36 -20.46
N ASP A 136 -15.03 21.00 -19.92
CA ASP A 136 -14.67 22.39 -20.24
C ASP A 136 -14.39 22.56 -21.74
N LYS A 137 -13.61 21.65 -22.35
CA LYS A 137 -13.35 21.65 -23.80
C LYS A 137 -14.62 21.46 -24.64
N GLN A 138 -15.57 20.65 -24.19
CA GLN A 138 -16.86 20.48 -24.90
C GLN A 138 -17.73 21.73 -24.82
N ILE A 139 -17.67 22.48 -23.71
CA ILE A 139 -18.39 23.75 -23.56
C ILE A 139 -17.77 24.82 -24.48
N GLU A 140 -16.44 24.91 -24.52
CA GLU A 140 -15.72 25.82 -25.42
C GLU A 140 -16.02 25.53 -26.89
N ALA A 141 -16.03 24.26 -27.30
CA ALA A 141 -16.32 23.88 -28.68
C ALA A 141 -17.77 24.17 -29.15
N LYS A 142 -18.68 24.49 -28.22
CA LYS A 142 -20.08 24.84 -28.50
C LYS A 142 -20.35 26.35 -28.50
N LYS A 143 -19.35 27.18 -28.16
CA LYS A 143 -19.42 28.64 -28.23
C LYS A 143 -18.88 29.14 -29.56
#